data_AF-A0A064CJ49-F1
#
_entry.id   AF-A0A064CJ49-F1
#
_cell.length_a   1.000
_cell.length_b   1.000
_cell.length_c   1.000
_cell.angle_alpha   90.00
_cell.angle_beta   90.00
_cell.angle_gamma   90.00
#
_symmetry.space_group_name_H-M   'P 1'
#
loop_
_entity.id
_entity.type
_entity.pdbx_description
1 polymer ?
#
loop_
_entity_poly.entity_id
_entity_poly.type
_entity_poly.pdbx_seq_one_letter_code
_entity_poly.pdbx_strand_id
1 'polypeptide(L)'
;MFTTFGSTTLAGPASHAVATVASPYVGWLSAAATQAESAATQAAAAAAAYESAFAAGTSPATIAANRATLVQLTAANILGFNAPAIVATETLYAEMWAHDVSRMVNGH
;
A
#
# COMPACT_ATOMS: atom_id res chain seq x y z
N MET A 1 -5.95 -11.09 68.63
CA MET A 1 -5.59 -9.74 68.17
C MET A 1 -5.03 -9.86 66.76
N PHE A 2 -5.86 -9.71 65.74
CA PHE A 2 -5.44 -9.55 64.35
C PHE A 2 -6.29 -8.43 63.79
N THR A 3 -5.68 -7.27 63.60
CA THR A 3 -6.32 -6.06 63.07
C THR A 3 -6.62 -6.27 61.59
N THR A 4 -7.88 -6.20 61.24
CA THR A 4 -8.36 -5.98 59.87
C THR A 4 -7.65 -4.76 59.30
N PHE A 5 -6.77 -4.95 58.32
CA PHE A 5 -6.27 -3.84 57.51
C PHE A 5 -7.47 -3.33 56.70
N GLY A 6 -7.97 -2.15 57.09
CA GLY A 6 -9.08 -1.48 56.43
C GLY A 6 -8.77 -1.30 54.94
N SER A 7 -9.51 -2.00 54.11
CA SER A 7 -9.49 -1.96 52.65
C SER A 7 -10.09 -0.65 52.11
N THR A 8 -9.53 0.51 52.48
CA THR A 8 -10.04 1.82 52.02
C THR A 8 -8.96 2.84 51.64
N THR A 9 -7.66 2.54 51.79
CA THR A 9 -6.62 3.53 51.43
C THR A 9 -6.50 3.77 49.92
N LEU A 10 -6.94 2.82 49.09
CA LEU A 10 -6.93 2.97 47.63
C LEU A 10 -8.09 3.83 47.09
N ALA A 11 -9.14 4.07 47.89
CA ALA A 11 -10.35 4.81 47.49
C ALA A 11 -10.55 6.10 48.32
N GLY A 12 -9.50 6.59 48.99
CA GLY A 12 -9.56 7.80 49.80
C GLY A 12 -9.48 9.11 48.99
N PRO A 13 -9.62 10.28 49.66
CA PRO A 13 -9.61 11.61 49.02
C PRO A 13 -8.39 11.87 48.13
N ALA A 14 -7.23 11.32 48.49
CA ALA A 14 -6.00 11.42 47.69
C ALA A 14 -6.12 10.72 46.32
N SER A 15 -6.67 9.49 46.28
CA SER A 15 -6.93 8.78 45.01
C SER A 15 -7.95 9.52 44.16
N HIS A 16 -8.96 10.15 44.79
CA HIS A 16 -9.96 10.95 44.11
C HIS A 16 -9.36 12.22 43.46
N ALA A 17 -8.47 12.92 44.17
CA ALA A 17 -7.77 14.08 43.63
C ALA A 17 -6.87 13.71 42.44
N VAL A 18 -6.16 12.58 42.52
CA VAL A 18 -5.35 12.06 41.40
C VAL A 18 -6.24 11.68 40.21
N ALA A 19 -7.39 11.05 40.43
CA ALA A 19 -8.33 10.71 39.35
C ALA A 19 -8.90 11.96 38.65
N THR A 20 -9.20 13.03 39.40
CA THR A 20 -9.65 14.31 38.82
C THR A 20 -8.58 14.95 37.94
N VAL A 21 -7.31 14.92 38.36
CA VAL A 21 -6.18 15.44 37.55
C VAL A 21 -5.91 14.58 36.32
N ALA A 22 -6.11 13.25 36.42
CA ALA A 22 -5.88 12.31 35.31
C ALA A 22 -7.01 12.30 34.26
N SER A 23 -8.25 12.65 34.65
CA SER A 23 -9.44 12.62 33.79
C SER A 23 -9.27 13.27 32.39
N PRO A 24 -8.70 14.48 32.23
CA PRO A 24 -8.51 15.07 30.90
C PRO A 24 -7.53 14.27 30.02
N TYR A 25 -6.54 13.61 30.61
CA TYR A 25 -5.58 12.77 29.87
C TYR A 25 -6.22 11.49 29.36
N VAL A 26 -7.18 10.92 30.08
CA VAL A 26 -7.93 9.73 29.62
C VAL A 26 -8.71 10.08 28.35
N GLY A 27 -9.43 11.21 28.35
CA GLY A 27 -10.15 11.66 27.15
C GLY A 27 -9.23 11.94 25.96
N TRP A 28 -8.09 12.57 26.21
CA TRP A 28 -7.08 12.80 25.17
C TRP A 28 -6.49 11.50 24.63
N LEU A 29 -6.14 10.53 25.49
CA LEU A 29 -5.63 9.22 25.08
C LEU A 29 -6.65 8.43 24.28
N SER A 30 -7.94 8.47 24.66
CA SER A 30 -9.01 7.82 23.90
C SER A 30 -9.15 8.42 22.50
N ALA A 31 -9.15 9.76 22.38
CA ALA A 31 -9.20 10.42 21.08
C ALA A 31 -7.96 10.10 20.22
N ALA A 32 -6.78 10.09 20.83
CA ALA A 32 -5.54 9.71 20.16
C ALA A 32 -5.56 8.25 19.69
N ALA A 33 -6.14 7.33 20.47
CA ALA A 33 -6.31 5.93 20.09
C ALA A 33 -7.23 5.80 18.87
N THR A 34 -8.39 6.46 18.87
CA THR A 34 -9.30 6.47 17.70
C THR A 34 -8.64 7.06 16.45
N GLN A 35 -7.85 8.12 16.61
CA GLN A 35 -7.11 8.71 15.50
C GLN A 35 -6.04 7.75 14.95
N ALA A 36 -5.33 7.04 15.83
CA ALA A 36 -4.33 6.05 15.45
C ALA A 36 -4.96 4.85 14.72
N GLU A 37 -6.11 4.35 15.19
CA GLU A 37 -6.87 3.30 14.51
C GLU A 37 -7.29 3.73 13.10
N SER A 38 -7.85 4.94 12.97
CA SER A 38 -8.25 5.49 11.68
C SER A 38 -7.08 5.65 10.72
N ALA A 39 -5.94 6.14 11.23
CA ALA A 39 -4.71 6.29 10.45
C ALA A 39 -4.14 4.93 10.01
N ALA A 40 -4.18 3.92 10.88
CA ALA A 40 -3.76 2.56 10.53
C ALA A 40 -4.65 1.96 9.44
N THR A 41 -5.97 2.13 9.52
CA THR A 41 -6.90 1.71 8.45
C THR A 41 -6.60 2.41 7.13
N GLN A 42 -6.35 3.73 7.16
CA GLN A 42 -6.01 4.48 5.94
C GLN A 42 -4.67 4.04 5.34
N ALA A 43 -3.65 3.78 6.16
CA ALA A 43 -2.36 3.28 5.71
C ALA A 43 -2.48 1.90 5.05
N ALA A 44 -3.29 1.00 5.63
CA ALA A 44 -3.56 -0.31 5.04
C ALA A 44 -4.30 -0.19 3.70
N ALA A 45 -5.28 0.72 3.60
CA ALA A 45 -5.99 0.98 2.35
C ALA A 45 -5.05 1.54 1.26
N ALA A 46 -4.15 2.45 1.63
CA ALA A 46 -3.15 3.01 0.71
C ALA A 46 -2.15 1.95 0.23
N ALA A 47 -1.68 1.08 1.12
CA ALA A 47 -0.80 -0.03 0.76
C ALA A 47 -1.49 -1.00 -0.20
N ALA A 48 -2.74 -1.38 0.07
CA ALA A 48 -3.53 -2.23 -0.81
C ALA A 48 -3.76 -1.59 -2.20
N ALA A 49 -4.03 -0.27 -2.24
CA ALA A 49 -4.16 0.47 -3.50
C ALA A 49 -2.84 0.48 -4.30
N TYR A 50 -1.70 0.65 -3.64
CA TYR A 50 -0.39 0.59 -4.27
C TYR A 50 -0.09 -0.82 -4.82
N GLU A 51 -0.29 -1.86 -4.02
CA GLU A 51 -0.07 -3.24 -4.45
C GLU A 51 -0.98 -3.61 -5.63
N SER A 52 -2.25 -3.17 -5.60
CA SER A 52 -3.18 -3.34 -6.72
C SER A 52 -2.72 -2.61 -7.97
N ALA A 53 -2.28 -1.35 -7.84
CA ALA A 53 -1.75 -0.57 -8.97
C ALA A 53 -0.49 -1.21 -9.56
N PHE A 54 0.41 -1.70 -8.69
CA PHE A 54 1.65 -2.37 -9.09
C PHE A 54 1.39 -3.71 -9.79
N ALA A 55 0.54 -4.57 -9.22
CA ALA A 55 0.21 -5.88 -9.78
C ALA A 55 -0.50 -5.78 -11.13
N ALA A 56 -1.16 -4.66 -11.39
CA ALA A 56 -1.98 -4.49 -12.56
C ALA A 56 -1.32 -3.61 -13.64
N GLY A 57 -0.11 -3.06 -13.39
CA GLY A 57 0.74 -2.48 -14.43
C GLY A 57 1.46 -3.55 -15.26
N THR A 58 1.94 -3.18 -16.45
CA THR A 58 2.78 -4.10 -17.24
C THR A 58 4.12 -4.32 -16.54
N SER A 59 4.47 -5.59 -16.27
CA SER A 59 5.74 -5.93 -15.61
C SER A 59 6.95 -5.47 -16.46
N PRO A 60 7.97 -4.81 -15.84
CA PRO A 60 9.22 -4.46 -16.53
C PRO A 60 9.90 -5.66 -17.19
N ALA A 61 9.76 -6.86 -16.62
CA ALA A 61 10.31 -8.08 -17.20
C ALA A 61 9.66 -8.44 -18.54
N THR A 62 8.35 -8.23 -18.68
CA THR A 62 7.63 -8.46 -19.94
C THR A 62 8.05 -7.48 -21.03
N ILE A 63 8.22 -6.20 -20.66
CA ILE A 63 8.75 -5.18 -21.57
C ILE A 63 10.18 -5.56 -22.02
N ALA A 64 11.05 -5.92 -21.08
CA ALA A 64 12.42 -6.31 -21.39
C ALA A 64 12.48 -7.54 -22.31
N ALA A 65 11.63 -8.54 -22.09
CA ALA A 65 11.53 -9.72 -22.95
C ALA A 65 11.13 -9.34 -24.38
N ASN A 66 10.10 -8.49 -24.55
CA ASN A 66 9.70 -7.99 -25.88
C ASN A 66 10.85 -7.27 -26.60
N ARG A 67 11.57 -6.39 -25.89
CA ARG A 67 12.72 -5.67 -26.47
C ARG A 67 13.86 -6.61 -26.86
N ALA A 68 14.13 -7.65 -26.05
CA ALA A 68 15.13 -8.66 -26.38
C ALA A 68 14.72 -9.47 -27.62
N THR A 69 13.46 -9.88 -27.73
CA THR A 69 12.92 -10.57 -28.91
C THR A 69 13.01 -9.70 -30.17
N LEU A 70 12.71 -8.40 -30.07
CA LEU A 70 12.83 -7.48 -31.21
C LEU A 70 14.27 -7.40 -31.74
N VAL A 71 15.26 -7.31 -30.84
CA VAL A 71 16.68 -7.32 -31.20
C VAL A 71 17.06 -8.62 -31.90
N GLN A 72 16.62 -9.78 -31.39
CA GLN A 72 16.88 -11.09 -31.99
C GLN A 72 16.27 -11.21 -33.40
N LEU A 73 14.99 -10.83 -33.55
CA LEU A 73 14.29 -10.91 -34.83
C LEU A 73 14.92 -9.99 -35.87
N THR A 74 15.30 -8.77 -35.47
CA THR A 74 15.96 -7.79 -36.34
C THR A 74 17.34 -8.28 -36.77
N ALA A 75 18.14 -8.81 -35.84
CA ALA A 75 19.45 -9.36 -36.14
C ALA A 75 19.37 -10.55 -37.12
N ALA A 76 18.31 -11.35 -37.03
CA ALA A 76 18.06 -12.47 -37.93
C ALA A 76 17.37 -12.07 -39.25
N ASN A 77 16.97 -10.81 -39.45
CA ASN A 77 16.15 -10.37 -40.59
C ASN A 77 16.97 -10.08 -41.86
N ILE A 78 18.01 -10.87 -42.13
CA ILE A 78 18.92 -10.63 -43.27
C ILE A 78 18.20 -10.72 -44.62
N LEU A 79 17.22 -11.63 -44.73
CA LEU A 79 16.43 -11.86 -45.95
C LEU A 79 15.04 -11.21 -45.91
N GLY A 80 14.70 -10.47 -44.85
CA GLY A 80 13.39 -9.84 -44.71
C GLY A 80 12.25 -10.74 -44.22
N PHE A 81 12.46 -12.06 -44.07
CA PHE A 81 11.39 -12.99 -43.68
C PHE A 81 10.83 -12.76 -42.27
N ASN A 82 11.59 -12.13 -41.37
CA ASN A 82 11.13 -11.84 -40.02
C ASN A 82 10.32 -10.54 -39.93
N ALA A 83 10.14 -9.79 -41.03
CA ALA A 83 9.40 -8.53 -41.00
C ALA A 83 7.99 -8.64 -40.36
N PRO A 84 7.17 -9.68 -40.64
CA PRO A 84 5.88 -9.84 -39.96
C PRO A 84 6.02 -10.08 -38.44
N ALA A 85 7.03 -10.84 -38.01
CA ALA A 85 7.28 -11.11 -36.59
C ALA A 85 7.80 -9.88 -35.84
N ILE A 86 8.60 -9.04 -36.51
CA ILE A 86 9.05 -7.75 -35.98
C ILE A 86 7.84 -6.85 -35.73
N VAL A 87 6.97 -6.69 -36.74
CA VAL A 87 5.75 -5.88 -36.60
C VAL A 87 4.86 -6.41 -35.48
N ALA A 88 4.65 -7.74 -35.39
CA ALA A 88 3.89 -8.32 -34.29
C ALA A 88 4.49 -8.00 -32.92
N THR A 89 5.82 -8.05 -32.80
CA THR A 89 6.54 -7.72 -31.55
C THR A 89 6.40 -6.24 -31.21
N GLU A 90 6.47 -5.33 -32.19
CA GLU A 90 6.26 -3.89 -31.99
C GLU A 90 4.81 -3.57 -31.60
N THR A 91 3.83 -4.24 -32.21
CA THR A 91 2.42 -4.11 -31.86
C THR A 91 2.17 -4.50 -30.40
N LEU A 92 2.73 -5.63 -29.94
CA LEU A 92 2.64 -6.03 -28.53
C LEU A 92 3.24 -4.98 -27.59
N TYR A 93 4.31 -4.31 -27.99
CA TYR A 93 4.87 -3.20 -27.22
C TYR A 93 3.93 -1.99 -27.17
N ALA A 94 3.31 -1.63 -28.29
CA ALA A 94 2.32 -0.56 -28.34
C ALA A 94 1.07 -0.88 -27.50
N GLU A 95 0.62 -2.13 -27.47
CA GLU A 95 -0.50 -2.58 -26.63
C GLU A 95 -0.18 -2.47 -25.14
N MET A 96 1.01 -2.92 -24.72
CA MET A 96 1.48 -2.74 -23.33
C MET A 96 1.50 -1.26 -22.94
N TRP A 97 2.01 -0.39 -23.83
CA TRP A 97 2.03 1.05 -23.60
C TRP A 97 0.63 1.65 -23.50
N ALA A 98 -0.26 1.29 -24.42
CA ALA A 98 -1.65 1.75 -24.43
C ALA A 98 -2.41 1.29 -23.16
N HIS A 99 -2.17 0.07 -22.71
CA HIS A 99 -2.71 -0.44 -21.45
C HIS A 99 -2.23 0.40 -20.26
N ASP A 100 -0.93 0.66 -20.13
CA ASP A 100 -0.39 1.46 -19.03
C ASP A 100 -0.93 2.90 -19.04
N VAL A 101 -1.02 3.53 -20.21
CA VAL A 101 -1.61 4.88 -20.36
C VAL A 101 -3.09 4.88 -19.97
N SER A 102 -3.87 3.90 -20.44
CA SER A 102 -5.30 3.80 -20.12
C SER A 102 -5.54 3.71 -18.61
N ARG A 103 -4.65 3.04 -17.88
CA ARG A 103 -4.73 2.94 -16.42
C ARG A 103 -4.43 4.26 -15.73
N MET A 104 -3.43 5.00 -16.19
CA MET A 104 -3.11 6.33 -15.64
C MET A 104 -4.25 7.33 -15.86
N VAL A 105 -4.96 7.22 -16.99
CA VAL A 105 -6.12 8.07 -17.33
C VAL A 105 -7.39 7.61 -16.61
N ASN A 106 -7.57 6.33 -16.34
CA ASN A 106 -8.76 5.81 -15.67
C ASN A 106 -8.63 5.77 -14.13
N GLY A 107 -7.43 6.00 -13.59
CA GLY A 107 -7.14 5.99 -12.15
C GLY A 107 -7.36 7.32 -11.43
N HIS A 108 -8.14 8.24 -12.00
CA HIS A 108 -8.56 9.50 -11.38
C HIS A 108 -9.74 9.29 -10.42
#